data_AF-B0NHG8-F1
#
_entry.id   AF-B0NHG8-F1
#
_cell.length_a   1.000
_cell.length_b   1.000
_cell.length_c   1.000
_cell.angle_alpha   90.00
_cell.angle_beta   90.00
_cell.angle_gamma   90.00
#
_symmetry.space_group_name_H-M   'P 1'
#
loop_
_entity.id
_entity.type
_entity.pdbx_description
1 polymer ?
#
loop_
_entity_poly.entity_id
_entity_poly.type
_entity_poly.pdbx_seq_one_letter_code
_entity_poly.pdbx_strand_id
1 'polypeptide(L)'
;MNIEEKVVIAKYAAALIEKDDFVYRCRVFLPGGELKEVTEAIVGAQAIDSLKRYNFTKGFFGANGVHRERGLTTPDITEAPDLKKE
;
A
#
# COMPACT_ATOMS: atom_id res chain seq x y z
N MET A 1 5.46 -11.83 7.39
CA MET A 1 4.98 -10.92 8.44
C MET A 1 4.49 -11.73 9.63
N ASN A 2 5.15 -11.56 10.77
CA ASN A 2 4.82 -12.24 12.02
C ASN A 2 3.54 -11.65 12.65
N ILE A 3 3.08 -12.22 13.76
CA ILE A 3 1.85 -11.77 14.43
C ILE A 3 2.01 -10.39 15.08
N GLU A 4 3.22 -10.06 15.54
CA GLU A 4 3.52 -8.79 16.22
C GLU A 4 3.41 -7.61 15.26
N GLU A 5 4.00 -7.74 14.06
CA GLU A 5 3.93 -6.74 12.98
C GLU A 5 2.47 -6.47 12.57
N LYS A 6 1.64 -7.52 12.47
CA LYS A 6 0.19 -7.39 12.19
C LYS A 6 -0.53 -6.59 13.27
N VAL A 7 -0.19 -6.83 14.54
CA VAL A 7 -0.80 -6.13 15.68
C VAL A 7 -0.40 -4.66 15.68
N VAL A 8 0.85 -4.34 15.35
CA VAL A 8 1.33 -2.95 15.27
C VAL A 8 0.54 -2.18 14.20
N ILE A 9 0.42 -2.72 12.99
CA ILE A 9 -0.33 -2.07 11.89
C ILE A 9 -1.80 -1.88 12.28
N ALA A 10 -2.42 -2.89 12.89
CA ALA A 10 -3.82 -2.80 13.33
C ALA A 10 -4.02 -1.72 14.41
N LYS A 11 -3.09 -1.61 15.37
CA LYS A 11 -3.14 -0.57 16.41
C LYS A 11 -2.96 0.82 15.84
N TYR A 12 -2.04 0.99 14.89
CA TYR A 12 -1.84 2.26 14.20
C TYR A 12 -3.11 2.67 13.43
N ALA A 13 -3.67 1.78 12.60
CA ALA A 13 -4.90 2.05 11.88
C ALA A 13 -6.06 2.39 12.82
N ALA A 14 -6.18 1.71 13.97
CA ALA A 14 -7.20 2.02 14.98
C ALA A 14 -6.99 3.39 15.64
N ALA A 15 -5.75 3.84 15.81
CA ALA A 15 -5.42 5.14 16.39
C ALA A 15 -5.77 6.32 15.47
N LEU A 16 -5.97 6.07 14.16
CA LEU A 16 -6.37 7.08 13.17
C LEU A 16 -7.89 7.28 13.09
N ILE A 17 -8.69 6.48 13.82
CA ILE A 17 -10.17 6.54 13.77
C ILE A 17 -10.68 7.62 14.73
N GLU A 18 -11.49 8.54 14.21
CA GLU A 18 -12.17 9.57 15.00
C GLU A 18 -13.57 9.12 15.44
N LYS A 19 -14.16 9.83 16.41
CA LYS A 19 -15.44 9.46 17.05
C LYS A 19 -16.59 9.28 16.06
N ASP A 20 -16.60 10.08 14.99
CA ASP A 20 -17.68 10.14 14.01
C ASP A 20 -17.36 9.38 12.71
N ASP A 21 -16.23 8.66 12.66
CA ASP A 21 -15.86 7.84 11.52
C ASP A 21 -16.73 6.60 11.39
N PHE A 22 -17.12 6.29 10.14
CA PHE A 22 -17.79 5.04 9.84
C PHE A 22 -16.76 3.92 9.60
N VAL A 23 -16.73 2.94 10.51
CA VAL A 23 -15.78 1.80 10.42
C VAL A 23 -16.42 0.62 9.69
N TYR A 24 -15.89 0.30 8.51
CA TYR A 24 -16.24 -0.92 7.79
C TYR A 24 -15.39 -2.10 8.27
N ARG A 25 -16.03 -3.26 8.52
CA ARG A 25 -15.31 -4.53 8.69
C ARG A 25 -14.94 -5.09 7.32
N CYS A 26 -13.65 -5.07 7.00
CA CYS A 26 -13.12 -5.67 5.79
C CYS A 26 -12.06 -6.73 6.11
N ARG A 27 -11.90 -7.70 5.20
CA ARG A 27 -10.78 -8.64 5.27
C ARG A 27 -9.56 -7.95 4.67
N VAL A 28 -8.55 -7.73 5.51
CA VAL A 28 -7.31 -7.07 5.10
C VAL A 28 -6.27 -8.11 4.69
N PHE A 29 -5.67 -7.92 3.52
CA PHE A 29 -4.52 -8.66 3.05
C PHE A 29 -3.37 -7.67 2.89
N LEU A 30 -2.25 -7.94 3.56
CA LEU A 30 -1.04 -7.14 3.43
C LEU A 30 -0.09 -7.86 2.47
N PRO A 31 0.40 -7.19 1.42
CA PRO A 31 1.42 -7.77 0.53
C PRO A 31 2.70 -8.06 1.32
N GLY A 32 3.48 -9.05 0.87
CA GLY A 32 4.86 -9.22 1.36
C GLY A 32 5.77 -8.13 0.80
N GLY A 33 6.99 -8.00 1.31
CA GLY A 33 7.94 -6.97 0.88
C GLY A 33 8.67 -6.31 2.05
N GLU A 34 9.30 -5.19 1.76
CA GLU A 34 9.99 -4.32 2.73
C GLU A 34 9.08 -3.15 3.11
N LEU A 35 8.90 -2.90 4.40
CA LEU A 35 8.18 -1.73 4.90
C LEU A 35 9.15 -0.54 5.02
N LYS A 36 8.90 0.52 4.25
CA LYS A 36 9.64 1.79 4.34
C LYS A 36 9.22 2.54 5.60
N GLU A 37 10.16 2.82 6.50
CA GLU A 37 9.84 3.49 7.78
C GLU A 37 9.25 4.90 7.60
N VAL A 38 9.70 5.65 6.58
CA VAL A 38 9.31 7.07 6.41
C VAL A 38 7.97 7.20 5.72
N THR A 39 7.75 6.44 4.65
CA THR A 39 6.54 6.54 3.81
C THR A 39 5.50 5.48 4.15
N GLU A 40 5.84 4.53 5.01
CA GLU A 40 5.01 3.37 5.40
C GLU A 40 4.58 2.52 4.20
N ALA A 41 5.26 2.67 3.05
CA ALA A 41 5.00 1.91 1.85
C ALA A 41 5.62 0.51 1.92
N ILE A 42 4.92 -0.49 1.39
CA ILE A 42 5.47 -1.85 1.20
C ILE A 42 6.01 -1.96 -0.22
N VAL A 43 7.32 -2.19 -0.36
CA VAL A 43 8.04 -2.20 -1.64
C VAL A 43 8.73 -3.55 -1.93
N GLY A 44 9.26 -3.67 -3.14
CA GLY A 44 10.07 -4.83 -3.57
C GLY A 44 9.29 -5.92 -4.31
N ALA A 45 10.01 -6.91 -4.83
CA ALA A 45 9.47 -7.92 -5.74
C ALA A 45 8.29 -8.72 -5.16
N GLN A 46 8.34 -9.05 -3.87
CA GLN A 46 7.25 -9.78 -3.20
C GLN A 46 5.94 -8.98 -3.15
N ALA A 47 6.02 -7.65 -3.07
CA ALA A 47 4.86 -6.78 -3.08
C ALA A 47 4.20 -6.84 -4.46
N ILE A 48 5.01 -6.74 -5.51
CA ILE A 48 4.55 -6.79 -6.90
C ILE A 48 3.92 -8.15 -7.23
N ASP A 49 4.58 -9.24 -6.87
CA ASP A 49 4.05 -10.59 -7.09
C ASP A 49 2.78 -10.83 -6.28
N SER A 50 2.63 -10.18 -5.12
CA SER A 50 1.39 -10.23 -4.35
C SER A 50 0.25 -9.49 -5.03
N LEU A 51 0.51 -8.28 -5.52
CA LEU A 51 -0.48 -7.47 -6.23
C LEU A 51 -0.96 -8.14 -7.53
N LYS A 52 -0.05 -8.78 -8.28
CA LYS A 52 -0.36 -9.51 -9.53
C LYS A 52 -1.35 -10.67 -9.35
N ARG A 53 -1.54 -11.18 -8.14
CA ARG A 53 -2.49 -12.28 -7.86
C ARG A 53 -3.95 -11.81 -7.72
N TYR A 54 -4.21 -10.51 -7.77
CA TYR A 54 -5.53 -9.94 -7.57
C TYR A 54 -5.98 -9.13 -8.78
N ASN A 55 -7.30 -9.12 -9.00
CA ASN A 55 -7.94 -8.22 -9.96
C ASN A 55 -8.78 -7.21 -9.18
N PHE A 56 -8.33 -5.95 -9.15
CA PHE A 56 -8.97 -4.88 -8.39
C PHE A 56 -10.03 -4.17 -9.22
N THR A 57 -11.24 -3.99 -8.67
CA THR A 57 -12.29 -3.17 -9.28
C THR A 57 -12.17 -1.69 -8.91
N LYS A 58 -11.58 -1.40 -7.75
CA LYS A 58 -11.31 -0.05 -7.24
C LYS A 58 -9.95 -0.05 -6.56
N GLY A 59 -9.20 1.03 -6.74
CA GLY A 59 -7.89 1.23 -6.12
C GLY A 59 -7.75 2.66 -5.64
N PHE A 60 -7.05 2.82 -4.53
CA PHE A 60 -6.59 4.10 -4.01
C PHE A 60 -5.07 4.11 -4.13
N PHE A 61 -4.51 5.16 -4.72
CA PHE A 61 -3.08 5.25 -5.02
C PHE A 61 -2.51 6.52 -4.40
N GLY A 62 -1.51 6.36 -3.53
CA GLY A 62 -0.68 7.46 -3.07
C GLY A 62 0.33 7.83 -4.16
N ALA A 63 0.57 9.12 -4.36
CA ALA A 63 1.57 9.63 -5.31
C ALA A 63 2.04 11.02 -4.86
N ASN A 64 3.29 11.36 -5.16
CA ASN A 64 3.83 12.70 -4.93
C ASN A 64 3.41 13.69 -6.03
N GLY A 65 3.19 13.19 -7.24
CA GLY A 65 2.75 14.01 -8.37
C GLY A 65 1.93 13.22 -9.37
N VAL A 66 0.96 13.90 -10.00
CA VAL A 66 0.12 13.37 -11.07
C VAL A 66 0.37 14.18 -12.33
N HIS A 67 0.76 13.52 -13.42
CA HIS A 67 1.03 14.16 -14.70
C HIS A 67 0.29 13.44 -15.83
N ARG A 68 -0.31 14.22 -16.74
CA ARG A 68 -1.14 13.68 -17.83
C ARG A 68 -0.42 12.64 -18.69
N GLU A 69 0.86 12.89 -19.00
CA GLU A 69 1.66 12.02 -19.87
C GLU A 69 2.55 11.04 -19.09
N ARG A 70 2.94 11.39 -17.85
CA ARG A 70 3.93 10.61 -17.07
C ARG A 70 3.26 9.74 -16.00
N GLY A 71 1.95 9.86 -15.82
CA GLY A 71 1.19 9.11 -14.83
C GLY A 71 1.45 9.58 -13.41
N LEU A 72 1.46 8.63 -12.48
CA LEU A 72 1.75 8.84 -11.07
C LEU A 72 3.26 8.80 -10.85
N THR A 73 3.76 9.72 -10.04
CA THR A 73 5.20 9.87 -9.81
C THR A 73 5.52 9.88 -8.31
N THR A 74 6.68 9.30 -7.98
CA THR A 74 7.32 9.32 -6.66
C THR A 74 8.81 9.64 -6.89
N PRO A 75 9.46 10.45 -6.03
CA PRO A 75 10.90 10.66 -6.11
C PRO A 75 11.70 9.43 -5.67
N ASP A 76 11.06 8.47 -4.97
CA ASP A 76 11.71 7.24 -4.52
C ASP A 76 11.55 6.13 -5.57
N ILE A 77 12.66 5.78 -6.22
CA ILE A 77 12.68 4.74 -7.26
C ILE A 77 12.24 3.36 -6.75
N THR A 78 12.39 3.08 -5.46
CA THR A 78 11.99 1.78 -4.88
C THR A 78 10.46 1.66 -4.71
N GLU A 79 9.76 2.79 -4.65
CA GLU A 79 8.30 2.88 -4.60
C GLU A 79 7.68 2.91 -6.01
N ALA A 80 8.50 3.12 -7.04
CA ALA A 80 8.07 3.08 -8.43
C ALA A 80 8.18 1.62 -8.93
N PRO A 81 7.08 0.86 -8.96
CA PRO A 81 7.14 -0.49 -9.49
C PRO A 81 7.29 -0.45 -11.01
N ASP A 82 8.19 -1.28 -11.56
CA ASP A 82 8.19 -1.63 -12.98
C ASP A 82 6.97 -2.54 -13.28
N LEU A 83 5.79 -1.92 -13.30
CA LEU A 83 4.58 -2.54 -13.81
C LEU A 83 4.64 -2.45 -15.34
N LYS A 84 5.29 -3.42 -15.97
CA LYS A 84 5.18 -3.60 -17.42
C LYS A 84 3.70 -3.71 -17.76
N LYS A 85 3.19 -2.77 -18.58
CA LYS A 85 1.91 -2.94 -19.26
C LYS A 85 2.14 -4.02 -20.33
N GLU A 86 1.57 -5.18 -20.13
CA GLU A 86 1.26 -6.10 -21.25
C GLU A 86 0.04 -5.58 -22.02
#